data_AF-A0A2S2Q1X3-F1
#
_entry.id   AF-A0A2S2Q1X3-F1
#
_cell.length_a   1.000
_cell.length_b   1.000
_cell.length_c   1.000
_cell.angle_alpha   90.00
_cell.angle_beta   90.00
_cell.angle_gamma   90.00
#
_symmetry.space_group_name_H-M   'P 1'
#
loop_
_entity.id
_entity.type
_entity.pdbx_description
1 polymer ?
#
loop_
_entity_poly.entity_id
_entity_poly.type
_entity_poly.pdbx_seq_one_letter_code
_entity_poly.pdbx_strand_id
1 'polypeptide(L)'
;MIVQMYSTAKNQTEQSSVSCSFSLPEVEEHIAAEKIYSFVIPKKSSINQKMDFMKQHPCQPTVLHNVSWSFFKLYNREDQRGKPILRKWLTLQCVKNNEVKALYCSICIAFSTSSTNFSTGCTNFRNIYAAVESHEISNVHICVVESYVKASSNDSIEYLINRNVMNMKKKQVEERIHVLKQVFEIIKFLGKQNLPYRGTGDTEGLYKMNDVNINRGNFLELLKFTAERDAILRQYLDNAILSSKKRKLNMDQRQKNSKGRGSLVTLVSKTTVNKVIEGILETMRKHIREEMGDQHFSIQFDSTQDIG
;
A
#
# COMPACT_ATOMS: atom_id res chain seq x y z
N MET A 1 14.58 -42.62 -26.65
CA MET A 1 15.29 -43.50 -27.60
C MET A 1 14.52 -44.81 -27.62
N ILE A 2 13.97 -45.39 -28.70
CA ILE A 2 14.02 -45.21 -30.18
C ILE A 2 12.72 -45.89 -30.71
N VAL A 3 11.99 -45.53 -31.78
CA VAL A 3 11.90 -44.41 -32.75
C VAL A 3 10.46 -44.47 -33.29
N GLN A 4 9.61 -43.43 -33.16
CA GLN A 4 9.39 -42.35 -34.14
C GLN A 4 9.08 -42.80 -35.58
N MET A 5 7.80 -42.84 -35.97
CA MET A 5 7.40 -42.63 -37.38
C MET A 5 6.09 -41.83 -37.48
N TYR A 6 6.21 -40.62 -38.03
CA TYR A 6 5.10 -39.89 -38.64
C TYR A 6 4.96 -40.34 -40.09
N SER A 7 3.72 -40.43 -40.61
CA SER A 7 3.31 -39.79 -41.88
C SER A 7 1.95 -40.32 -42.35
N THR A 8 0.98 -39.43 -42.54
CA THR A 8 0.27 -39.36 -43.83
C THR A 8 -0.47 -38.03 -43.93
N ALA A 9 -0.18 -37.27 -44.98
CA ALA A 9 -0.91 -36.05 -45.34
C ALA A 9 -1.42 -36.18 -46.78
N LYS A 10 -2.71 -35.89 -46.98
CA LYS A 10 -3.43 -35.62 -48.24
C LYS A 10 -4.81 -35.07 -47.82
N ASN A 11 -5.39 -34.03 -48.42
CA ASN A 11 -4.85 -32.97 -49.28
C ASN A 11 -5.92 -31.85 -49.38
N GLN A 12 -5.60 -30.72 -50.02
CA GLN A 12 -6.56 -29.80 -50.69
C GLN A 12 -7.50 -28.96 -49.78
N THR A 13 -7.17 -27.68 -49.53
CA THR A 13 -7.62 -26.41 -50.19
C THR A 13 -8.63 -25.73 -49.23
N GLU A 14 -8.65 -24.41 -48.99
CA GLU A 14 -8.25 -23.24 -49.79
C GLU A 14 -7.54 -22.16 -48.97
N GLN A 15 -6.80 -21.28 -49.67
CA GLN A 15 -6.31 -20.01 -49.14
C GLN A 15 -7.36 -18.92 -49.39
N SER A 16 -7.64 -18.07 -48.41
CA SER A 16 -7.67 -16.61 -48.65
C SER A 16 -7.65 -15.82 -47.35
N SER A 17 -6.89 -14.73 -47.37
CA SER A 17 -6.75 -13.78 -46.28
C SER A 17 -7.99 -12.90 -46.14
N VAL A 18 -8.65 -12.92 -44.97
CA VAL A 18 -9.64 -11.90 -44.63
C VAL A 18 -8.95 -10.77 -43.87
N SER A 19 -8.70 -9.68 -44.58
CA SER A 19 -8.29 -8.40 -44.02
C SER A 19 -9.41 -7.82 -43.13
N CYS A 20 -9.21 -7.78 -41.82
CA CYS A 20 -10.14 -7.08 -40.93
C CYS A 20 -9.79 -5.59 -40.88
N SER A 21 -10.30 -4.85 -41.87
CA SER A 21 -10.27 -3.39 -41.90
C SER A 21 -11.21 -2.84 -40.82
N PHE A 22 -10.68 -2.53 -39.64
CA PHE A 22 -11.45 -1.83 -38.61
C PHE A 22 -11.45 -0.33 -38.93
N SER A 23 -12.48 0.11 -39.66
CA SER A 23 -12.66 1.49 -40.06
C SER A 23 -12.69 2.41 -38.85
N LEU A 24 -11.75 3.36 -38.79
CA LEU A 24 -11.89 4.53 -37.92
C LEU A 24 -13.15 5.29 -38.37
N PRO A 25 -14.09 5.63 -37.46
CA PRO A 25 -15.16 6.53 -37.83
C PRO A 25 -14.57 7.93 -38.06
N GLU A 26 -14.62 8.37 -39.32
CA GLU A 26 -14.50 9.79 -39.66
C GLU A 26 -15.62 10.54 -38.94
N VAL A 27 -15.26 11.25 -37.86
CA VAL A 27 -16.16 12.23 -37.25
C VAL A 27 -15.76 13.58 -37.81
N GLU A 28 -16.43 13.95 -38.90
CA GLU A 28 -16.29 15.27 -39.50
C GLU A 28 -16.61 16.40 -38.51
N GLU A 29 -16.04 17.56 -38.83
CA GLU A 29 -15.88 18.71 -37.96
C GLU A 29 -17.15 19.56 -37.91
N HIS A 30 -17.96 19.41 -36.85
CA HIS A 30 -19.00 20.38 -36.52
C HIS A 30 -18.61 21.25 -35.32
N ILE A 31 -18.23 22.48 -35.64
CA ILE A 31 -17.90 23.56 -34.71
C ILE A 31 -19.11 23.90 -33.85
N ALA A 32 -19.15 23.37 -32.62
CA ALA A 32 -20.11 23.78 -31.61
C ALA A 32 -19.68 25.13 -31.00
N ALA A 33 -20.07 26.21 -31.66
CA ALA A 33 -20.01 27.55 -31.08
C ALA A 33 -20.86 27.62 -29.79
N GLU A 34 -20.42 28.45 -28.84
CA GLU A 34 -21.13 28.79 -27.58
C GLU A 34 -21.31 27.66 -26.53
N LYS A 35 -20.19 27.08 -26.08
CA LYS A 35 -20.07 26.64 -24.66
C LYS A 35 -19.26 27.64 -23.85
N ILE A 36 -19.96 28.54 -23.14
CA ILE A 36 -19.37 29.32 -22.05
C ILE A 36 -19.21 28.38 -20.85
N TYR A 37 -18.06 27.73 -20.75
CA TYR A 37 -17.73 26.89 -19.60
C TYR A 37 -17.60 27.75 -18.34
N SER A 38 -18.37 27.42 -17.30
CA SER A 38 -18.25 28.09 -15.99
C SER A 38 -17.02 27.56 -15.26
N PHE A 39 -15.91 28.31 -15.27
CA PHE A 39 -14.68 27.97 -14.54
C PHE A 39 -14.76 28.24 -13.02
N VAL A 40 -15.97 28.31 -12.47
CA VAL A 40 -16.22 28.63 -11.06
C VAL A 40 -17.22 27.63 -10.48
N ILE A 41 -16.86 27.06 -9.33
CA ILE A 41 -17.74 26.27 -8.46
C ILE A 41 -18.08 27.09 -7.20
N PRO A 42 -19.33 27.05 -6.70
CA PRO A 42 -19.67 27.58 -5.39
C PRO A 42 -18.84 26.93 -4.26
N LYS A 43 -18.27 27.72 -3.36
CA LYS A 43 -17.39 27.23 -2.27
C LYS A 43 -18.04 26.20 -1.33
N LYS A 44 -19.37 26.08 -1.33
CA LYS A 44 -20.16 25.12 -0.53
C LYS A 44 -20.76 23.96 -1.36
N SER A 45 -20.25 23.68 -2.56
CA SER A 45 -20.77 22.60 -3.40
C SER A 45 -20.56 21.20 -2.84
N SER A 46 -21.56 20.33 -3.05
CA SER A 46 -21.52 18.91 -2.67
C SER A 46 -20.53 18.11 -3.54
N ILE A 47 -20.18 16.90 -3.11
CA ILE A 47 -19.30 16.01 -3.88
C ILE A 47 -19.88 15.75 -5.28
N ASN A 48 -21.19 15.49 -5.38
CA ASN A 48 -21.85 15.22 -6.67
C ASN A 48 -21.73 16.42 -7.62
N GLN A 49 -21.96 17.66 -7.14
CA GLN A 49 -21.79 18.87 -7.94
C GLN A 49 -20.34 19.07 -8.42
N LYS A 50 -19.35 18.72 -7.59
CA LYS A 50 -17.93 18.72 -7.97
C LYS A 50 -17.64 17.67 -9.04
N MET A 51 -18.24 16.49 -8.94
CA MET A 51 -18.11 15.42 -9.93
C MET A 51 -18.80 15.77 -11.26
N ASP A 52 -19.96 16.43 -11.24
CA ASP A 52 -20.67 16.86 -12.45
C ASP A 52 -19.91 17.95 -13.21
N PHE A 53 -19.28 18.89 -12.51
CA PHE A 53 -18.30 19.82 -13.09
C PHE A 53 -17.11 19.09 -13.72
N MET A 54 -16.56 18.08 -13.04
CA MET A 54 -15.48 17.26 -13.58
C MET A 54 -15.86 16.44 -14.83
N LYS A 55 -17.16 16.23 -15.13
CA LYS A 55 -17.63 15.64 -16.40
C LYS A 55 -17.60 16.63 -17.57
N GLN A 56 -17.62 17.94 -17.30
CA GLN A 56 -17.60 19.01 -18.31
C GLN A 56 -16.17 19.46 -18.66
N HIS A 57 -15.17 18.90 -17.98
CA HIS A 57 -13.76 19.24 -18.06
C HIS A 57 -12.90 17.96 -18.25
N PRO A 58 -11.66 18.07 -18.76
CA PRO A 58 -10.98 19.28 -19.20
C PRO A 58 -11.45 19.75 -20.58
N CYS A 59 -11.45 21.07 -20.79
CA CYS A 59 -11.67 21.66 -22.12
C CYS A 59 -10.31 21.99 -22.73
N GLN A 60 -9.90 21.22 -23.74
CA GLN A 60 -8.58 21.33 -24.39
C GLN A 60 -8.78 21.51 -25.91
N PRO A 61 -9.01 22.75 -26.39
CA PRO A 61 -9.09 23.03 -27.81
C PRO A 61 -7.81 22.63 -28.55
N THR A 62 -7.97 22.13 -29.77
CA THR A 62 -6.89 21.66 -30.65
C THR A 62 -6.39 22.73 -31.62
N VAL A 63 -7.22 23.73 -31.94
CA VAL A 63 -6.92 24.80 -32.91
C VAL A 63 -7.16 26.17 -32.27
N LEU A 64 -6.10 26.96 -32.09
CA LEU A 64 -6.18 28.37 -31.69
C LEU A 64 -5.19 29.16 -32.56
N HIS A 65 -5.65 30.24 -33.19
CA HIS A 65 -4.88 30.94 -34.23
C HIS A 65 -3.86 31.95 -33.71
N ASN A 66 -3.87 32.28 -32.42
CA ASN A 66 -3.13 33.41 -31.85
C ASN A 66 -2.16 33.02 -30.70
N VAL A 67 -1.54 31.84 -30.76
CA VAL A 67 -0.59 31.36 -29.73
C VAL A 67 0.67 30.75 -30.31
N SER A 68 1.82 31.13 -29.74
CA SER A 68 3.17 30.74 -30.18
C SER A 68 3.74 29.51 -29.46
N TRP A 69 2.92 28.80 -28.68
CA TRP A 69 3.34 27.66 -27.84
C TRP A 69 2.64 26.35 -28.25
N SER A 70 3.36 25.24 -28.08
CA SER A 70 2.92 23.90 -28.49
C SER A 70 1.89 23.32 -27.51
N PHE A 71 0.71 23.01 -28.05
CA PHE A 71 -0.35 22.26 -27.35
C PHE A 71 0.11 20.89 -26.87
N PHE A 72 0.90 20.18 -27.68
CA PHE A 72 1.37 18.84 -27.32
C PHE A 72 2.19 18.87 -26.03
N LYS A 73 3.12 19.83 -25.91
CA LYS A 73 3.96 20.01 -24.71
C LYS A 73 3.17 20.59 -23.53
N LEU A 74 2.11 21.33 -23.78
CA LEU A 74 1.23 21.86 -22.73
C LEU A 74 0.36 20.75 -22.11
N TYR A 75 -0.31 19.96 -22.95
CA TYR A 75 -1.25 18.93 -22.50
C TYR A 75 -0.58 17.63 -22.06
N ASN A 76 0.67 17.35 -22.47
CA ASN A 76 1.36 16.12 -22.11
C ASN A 76 2.59 16.37 -21.23
N ARG A 77 2.80 15.49 -20.24
CA ARG A 77 4.07 15.33 -19.53
C ARG A 77 4.74 14.06 -20.03
N GLU A 78 6.07 14.02 -20.03
CA GLU A 78 6.80 12.77 -20.22
C GLU A 78 6.88 11.98 -18.90
N ASP A 79 6.82 10.65 -19.01
CA ASP A 79 7.12 9.73 -17.91
C ASP A 79 8.63 9.40 -17.86
N GLN A 80 9.09 8.72 -16.80
CA GLN A 80 10.47 8.23 -16.67
C GLN A 80 10.93 7.33 -17.83
N ARG A 81 9.99 6.83 -18.65
CA ARG A 81 10.21 6.00 -19.84
C ARG A 81 10.02 6.77 -21.16
N GLY A 82 9.92 8.09 -21.14
CA GLY A 82 9.67 8.94 -22.32
C GLY A 82 8.26 8.83 -22.91
N LYS A 83 7.32 8.13 -22.26
CA LYS A 83 5.94 8.00 -22.74
C LYS A 83 5.13 9.26 -22.37
N PRO A 84 4.32 9.83 -23.28
CA PRO A 84 3.44 10.95 -22.94
C PRO A 84 2.28 10.51 -22.03
N ILE A 85 2.06 11.29 -20.97
CA ILE A 85 0.95 11.22 -20.03
C ILE A 85 0.11 12.49 -20.19
N LEU A 86 -1.18 12.33 -20.53
CA LEU A 86 -2.10 13.44 -20.73
C LEU A 86 -2.51 14.10 -19.40
N ARG A 87 -2.35 15.42 -19.29
CA ARG A 87 -2.81 16.27 -18.19
C ARG A 87 -4.33 16.46 -18.24
N LYS A 88 -5.07 15.45 -17.80
CA LYS A 88 -6.55 15.45 -17.74
C LYS A 88 -7.18 16.47 -16.76
N TRP A 89 -6.37 17.37 -16.18
CA TRP A 89 -6.78 18.41 -15.25
C TRP A 89 -6.70 19.83 -15.82
N LEU A 90 -5.92 20.03 -16.89
CA LEU A 90 -5.64 21.36 -17.42
C LEU A 90 -6.72 21.79 -18.41
N THR A 91 -7.27 22.98 -18.23
CA THR A 91 -8.36 23.52 -19.04
C THR A 91 -8.06 24.94 -19.50
N LEU A 92 -8.46 25.27 -20.74
CA LEU A 92 -8.30 26.60 -21.32
C LEU A 92 -9.63 27.38 -21.34
N GLN A 93 -9.56 28.66 -20.96
CA GLN A 93 -10.61 29.63 -21.25
C GLN A 93 -10.28 30.39 -22.53
N CYS A 94 -11.14 30.28 -23.54
CA CYS A 94 -11.03 31.01 -24.79
C CYS A 94 -12.17 32.04 -24.92
N VAL A 95 -11.90 33.17 -25.60
CA VAL A 95 -12.88 34.21 -25.93
C VAL A 95 -13.38 34.01 -27.37
N LYS A 96 -14.49 34.66 -27.76
CA LYS A 96 -14.88 34.78 -29.18
C LYS A 96 -13.65 35.24 -29.98
N ASN A 97 -13.29 34.52 -31.05
CA ASN A 97 -12.03 34.56 -31.83
C ASN A 97 -10.89 33.61 -31.38
N ASN A 98 -11.15 32.61 -30.54
CA ASN A 98 -10.17 31.58 -30.10
C ASN A 98 -8.91 32.16 -29.40
N GLU A 99 -9.03 33.32 -28.78
CA GLU A 99 -7.96 33.90 -27.97
C GLU A 99 -7.95 33.33 -26.55
N VAL A 100 -6.78 32.89 -26.08
CA VAL A 100 -6.62 32.31 -24.74
C VAL A 100 -6.61 33.42 -23.69
N LYS A 101 -7.60 33.42 -22.80
CA LYS A 101 -7.69 34.36 -21.68
C LYS A 101 -6.92 33.87 -20.45
N ALA A 102 -7.07 32.60 -20.09
CA ALA A 102 -6.44 32.01 -18.90
C ALA A 102 -6.40 30.48 -18.95
N LEU A 103 -5.44 29.90 -18.21
CA LEU A 103 -5.36 28.48 -17.87
C LEU A 103 -5.97 28.19 -16.50
N TYR A 104 -6.70 27.09 -16.41
CA TYR A 104 -7.34 26.62 -15.19
C TYR A 104 -7.02 25.14 -14.90
N CYS A 105 -7.01 24.77 -13.62
CA CYS A 105 -6.97 23.39 -13.16
C CYS A 105 -8.35 23.01 -12.61
N SER A 106 -9.09 22.17 -13.35
CA SER A 106 -10.45 21.77 -12.99
C SER A 106 -10.49 21.08 -11.62
N ILE A 107 -9.53 20.18 -11.37
CA ILE A 107 -9.41 19.47 -10.09
C ILE A 107 -9.19 20.46 -8.92
N CYS A 108 -8.35 21.48 -9.10
CA CYS A 108 -8.13 22.52 -8.08
C CYS A 108 -9.33 23.45 -7.89
N ILE A 109 -10.07 23.81 -8.95
CA ILE A 109 -11.33 24.58 -8.82
C ILE A 109 -12.34 23.80 -7.98
N ALA A 110 -12.50 22.50 -8.24
CA ALA A 110 -13.52 21.70 -7.60
C ALA A 110 -13.16 21.28 -6.15
N PHE A 111 -11.90 20.93 -5.87
CA PHE A 111 -11.50 20.29 -4.60
C PHE A 111 -10.55 21.10 -3.71
N SER A 112 -9.98 22.22 -4.18
CA SER A 112 -9.12 23.05 -3.31
C SER A 112 -9.93 23.88 -2.31
N THR A 113 -9.40 24.02 -1.09
CA THR A 113 -9.86 25.02 -0.10
C THR A 113 -9.15 26.37 -0.26
N SER A 114 -7.96 26.37 -0.87
CA SER A 114 -7.10 27.54 -1.05
C SER A 114 -7.09 28.00 -2.50
N SER A 115 -7.09 29.32 -2.72
CA SER A 115 -6.92 29.91 -4.05
C SER A 115 -5.47 29.74 -4.53
N THR A 116 -5.30 29.00 -5.62
CA THR A 116 -4.06 28.91 -6.41
C THR A 116 -4.20 29.70 -7.71
N ASN A 117 -3.09 30.09 -8.34
CA ASN A 117 -3.09 30.79 -9.63
C ASN A 117 -3.90 30.04 -10.72
N PHE A 118 -3.89 28.71 -10.70
CA PHE A 118 -4.67 27.86 -11.62
C PHE A 118 -6.13 27.64 -11.21
N SER A 119 -6.55 28.08 -10.01
CA SER A 119 -7.97 28.15 -9.63
C SER A 119 -8.61 29.50 -9.94
N THR A 120 -7.82 30.59 -9.95
CA THR A 120 -8.28 31.94 -10.27
C THR A 120 -8.10 32.32 -11.75
N GLY A 121 -7.23 31.61 -12.46
CA GLY A 121 -6.92 31.81 -13.88
C GLY A 121 -5.48 32.25 -14.06
N CYS A 122 -4.65 31.36 -14.60
CA CYS A 122 -3.24 31.63 -14.84
C CYS A 122 -3.07 32.30 -16.21
N THR A 123 -2.53 33.52 -16.22
CA THR A 123 -2.27 34.36 -17.41
C THR A 123 -0.79 34.42 -17.80
N ASN A 124 0.08 33.68 -17.12
CA ASN A 124 1.53 33.69 -17.38
C ASN A 124 1.89 32.81 -18.59
N PHE A 125 1.56 33.30 -19.79
CA PHE A 125 1.83 32.59 -21.05
C PHE A 125 3.31 32.61 -21.46
N ARG A 126 4.14 33.52 -20.90
CA ARG A 126 5.58 33.60 -21.22
C ARG A 126 6.33 32.37 -20.75
N ASN A 127 6.08 31.93 -19.51
CA ASN A 127 6.71 30.75 -18.89
C ASN A 127 5.69 29.60 -18.68
N ILE A 128 4.79 29.41 -19.64
CA ILE A 128 3.61 28.53 -19.54
C ILE A 128 3.93 27.10 -19.09
N TYR A 129 5.00 26.49 -19.63
CA TYR A 129 5.39 25.12 -19.29
C TYR A 129 5.89 24.99 -17.85
N ALA A 130 6.79 25.87 -17.43
CA ALA A 130 7.32 25.89 -16.07
C ALA A 130 6.23 26.23 -15.03
N ALA A 131 5.27 27.10 -15.40
CA ALA A 131 4.11 27.40 -14.55
C ALA A 131 3.18 26.18 -14.39
N VAL A 132 2.96 25.40 -15.45
CA VAL A 132 2.15 24.16 -15.40
C VAL A 132 2.87 23.06 -14.62
N GLU A 133 4.17 22.87 -14.83
CA GLU A 133 4.99 21.87 -14.14
C GLU A 133 5.11 22.16 -12.63
N SER A 134 5.42 23.42 -12.26
CA SER A 134 5.47 23.83 -10.85
C SER A 134 4.13 23.72 -10.14
N HIS A 135 3.00 23.88 -10.85
CA HIS A 135 1.68 23.58 -10.29
C HIS A 135 1.45 22.07 -10.11
N GLU A 136 1.82 21.25 -11.10
CA GLU A 136 1.63 19.80 -11.09
C GLU A 136 2.35 19.14 -9.90
N ILE A 137 3.56 19.60 -9.56
CA ILE A 137 4.35 19.12 -8.41
C ILE A 137 4.00 19.81 -7.08
N SER A 138 3.07 20.77 -7.07
CA SER A 138 2.73 21.50 -5.84
C SER A 138 1.93 20.64 -4.86
N ASN A 139 2.25 20.73 -3.56
CA ASN A 139 1.54 20.00 -2.50
C ASN A 139 0.01 20.23 -2.56
N VAL A 140 -0.43 21.46 -2.89
CA VAL A 140 -1.85 21.78 -3.04
C VAL A 140 -2.48 20.96 -4.17
N HIS A 141 -1.84 20.89 -5.34
CA HIS A 141 -2.33 20.07 -6.45
C HIS A 141 -2.40 18.59 -6.07
N ILE A 142 -1.32 18.05 -5.48
CA ILE A 142 -1.22 16.64 -5.09
C ILE A 142 -2.34 16.24 -4.11
N CYS A 143 -2.52 16.98 -3.01
CA CYS A 143 -3.56 16.69 -2.01
C CYS A 143 -4.99 16.80 -2.59
N VAL A 144 -5.19 17.72 -3.54
CA VAL A 144 -6.47 17.92 -4.23
C VAL A 144 -6.74 16.79 -5.23
N VAL A 145 -5.73 16.33 -5.98
CA VAL A 145 -5.81 15.15 -6.85
C VAL A 145 -6.13 13.89 -6.06
N GLU A 146 -5.47 13.66 -4.91
CA GLU A 146 -5.83 12.55 -4.02
C GLU A 146 -7.30 12.62 -3.57
N SER A 147 -7.78 13.82 -3.25
CA SER A 147 -9.16 14.04 -2.80
C SER A 147 -10.17 13.77 -3.92
N TYR A 148 -9.85 14.19 -5.15
CA TYR A 148 -10.62 13.87 -6.35
C TYR A 148 -10.64 12.36 -6.62
N VAL A 149 -9.49 11.68 -6.56
CA VAL A 149 -9.42 10.20 -6.72
C VAL A 149 -10.30 9.51 -5.67
N LYS A 150 -10.16 9.87 -4.39
CA LYS A 150 -10.99 9.33 -3.30
C LYS A 150 -12.49 9.55 -3.51
N ALA A 151 -12.89 10.69 -4.09
CA ALA A 151 -14.28 10.98 -4.41
C ALA A 151 -14.78 10.18 -5.63
N SER A 152 -14.03 10.20 -6.74
CA SER A 152 -14.38 9.51 -8.00
C SER A 152 -14.38 7.99 -7.89
N SER A 153 -13.60 7.43 -6.96
CA SER A 153 -13.43 5.98 -6.81
C SER A 153 -14.34 5.37 -5.74
N ASN A 154 -15.21 6.14 -5.08
CA ASN A 154 -16.27 5.56 -4.25
C ASN A 154 -17.35 4.83 -5.07
N ASP A 155 -17.52 5.18 -6.35
CA ASP A 155 -18.57 4.65 -7.21
C ASP A 155 -18.16 3.38 -8.00
N SER A 156 -16.87 2.99 -7.99
CA SER A 156 -16.40 1.80 -8.72
C SER A 156 -16.24 0.56 -7.83
N ILE A 157 -16.90 -0.53 -8.23
CA ILE A 157 -16.90 -1.81 -7.51
C ILE A 157 -15.48 -2.34 -7.28
N GLU A 158 -14.60 -2.23 -8.29
CA GLU A 158 -13.20 -2.67 -8.20
C GLU A 158 -12.42 -1.93 -7.11
N TYR A 159 -12.61 -0.61 -6.98
CA TYR A 159 -11.94 0.17 -5.94
C TYR A 159 -12.55 -0.05 -4.56
N LEU A 160 -13.86 -0.26 -4.45
CA LEU A 160 -14.51 -0.66 -3.20
C LEU A 160 -13.97 -2.00 -2.68
N ILE A 161 -13.81 -2.99 -3.57
CA ILE A 161 -13.17 -4.28 -3.23
C ILE A 161 -11.72 -4.05 -2.76
N ASN A 162 -10.92 -3.30 -3.52
CA ASN A 162 -9.54 -3.01 -3.16
C ASN A 162 -9.43 -2.27 -1.81
N ARG A 163 -10.28 -1.25 -1.57
CA ARG A 163 -10.37 -0.51 -0.30
C ARG A 163 -10.73 -1.43 0.86
N ASN A 164 -11.69 -2.33 0.68
CA ASN A 164 -12.07 -3.32 1.71
C ASN A 164 -10.90 -4.28 2.00
N VAL A 165 -10.22 -4.80 0.98
CA VAL A 165 -9.03 -5.65 1.14
C VAL A 165 -7.90 -4.91 1.87
N MET A 166 -7.65 -3.65 1.53
CA MET A 166 -6.61 -2.84 2.17
C MET A 166 -6.97 -2.48 3.63
N ASN A 167 -8.23 -2.19 3.91
CA ASN A 167 -8.72 -2.00 5.29
C ASN A 167 -8.59 -3.29 6.12
N MET A 168 -8.92 -4.46 5.54
CA MET A 168 -8.74 -5.75 6.20
C MET A 168 -7.26 -6.04 6.50
N LYS A 169 -6.36 -5.77 5.55
CA LYS A 169 -4.90 -5.86 5.77
C LYS A 169 -4.44 -4.92 6.89
N LYS A 170 -4.91 -3.68 6.91
CA LYS A 170 -4.58 -2.70 7.96
C LYS A 170 -5.05 -3.20 9.34
N LYS A 171 -6.29 -3.66 9.44
CA LYS A 171 -6.85 -4.22 10.68
C LYS A 171 -6.04 -5.42 11.18
N GLN A 172 -5.67 -6.36 10.30
CA GLN A 172 -4.82 -7.50 10.64
C GLN A 172 -3.42 -7.09 11.13
N VAL A 173 -2.86 -5.99 10.60
CA VAL A 173 -1.58 -5.44 11.08
C VAL A 173 -1.75 -4.82 12.47
N GLU A 174 -2.81 -4.03 12.69
CA GLU A 174 -3.13 -3.43 13.98
C GLU A 174 -3.38 -4.49 15.06
N GLU A 175 -4.16 -5.54 14.76
CA GLU A 175 -4.41 -6.69 15.64
C GLU A 175 -3.11 -7.44 15.99
N ARG A 176 -2.20 -7.64 15.02
CA ARG A 176 -0.88 -8.28 15.28
C ARG A 176 0.04 -7.41 16.12
N ILE A 177 0.05 -6.09 15.89
CA ILE A 177 0.81 -5.14 16.71
C ILE A 177 0.27 -5.13 18.15
N HIS A 178 -1.06 -5.19 18.31
CA HIS A 178 -1.70 -5.29 19.62
C HIS A 178 -1.26 -6.57 20.36
N VAL A 179 -1.37 -7.75 19.74
CA VAL A 179 -0.89 -9.02 20.33
C VAL A 179 0.59 -8.93 20.74
N LEU A 180 1.43 -8.34 19.88
CA LEU A 180 2.86 -8.20 20.17
C LEU A 180 3.13 -7.29 21.38
N LYS A 181 2.36 -6.19 21.55
CA LYS A 181 2.42 -5.33 22.75
C LYS A 181 2.09 -6.12 24.01
N GLN A 182 1.01 -6.92 24.01
CA GLN A 182 0.62 -7.73 25.17
C GLN A 182 1.71 -8.74 25.55
N VAL A 183 2.33 -9.40 24.57
CA VAL A 183 3.47 -10.30 24.79
C VAL A 183 4.66 -9.56 25.41
N PHE A 184 4.97 -8.34 24.96
CA PHE A 184 6.04 -7.53 25.56
C PHE A 184 5.73 -7.08 26.99
N GLU A 185 4.50 -6.71 27.33
CA GLU A 185 4.16 -6.32 28.70
C GLU A 185 4.28 -7.50 29.67
N ILE A 186 3.90 -8.72 29.24
CA ILE A 186 4.14 -9.95 30.03
C ILE A 186 5.63 -10.19 30.24
N ILE A 187 6.46 -10.02 29.19
CA ILE A 187 7.92 -10.19 29.28
C ILE A 187 8.52 -9.14 30.24
N LYS A 188 8.14 -7.87 30.11
CA LYS A 188 8.57 -6.79 31.02
C LYS A 188 8.16 -7.07 32.46
N PHE A 189 6.94 -7.57 32.69
CA PHE A 189 6.46 -7.92 34.02
C PHE A 189 7.33 -9.03 34.66
N LEU A 190 7.54 -10.13 33.94
CA LEU A 190 8.36 -11.25 34.41
C LEU A 190 9.80 -10.81 34.72
N GLY A 191 10.41 -10.03 33.82
CA GLY A 191 11.75 -9.46 34.03
C GLY A 191 11.81 -8.54 35.26
N LYS A 192 10.86 -7.61 35.41
CA LYS A 192 10.80 -6.69 36.58
C LYS A 192 10.62 -7.41 37.91
N GLN A 193 9.93 -8.54 37.92
CA GLN A 193 9.67 -9.34 39.13
C GLN A 193 10.70 -10.45 39.35
N ASN A 194 11.74 -10.56 38.50
CA ASN A 194 12.70 -11.67 38.50
C ASN A 194 12.04 -13.08 38.48
N LEU A 195 10.88 -13.19 37.82
CA LEU A 195 10.14 -14.46 37.73
C LEU A 195 10.63 -15.32 36.56
N PRO A 196 10.81 -16.63 36.74
CA PRO A 196 11.21 -17.51 35.66
C PRO A 196 10.11 -17.60 34.60
N TYR A 197 10.46 -17.48 33.33
CA TYR A 197 9.52 -17.54 32.21
C TYR A 197 8.93 -18.95 32.00
N ARG A 198 9.77 -19.97 32.23
CA ARG A 198 9.58 -21.37 31.84
C ARG A 198 9.02 -22.25 32.96
N GLY A 199 8.42 -23.36 32.56
CA GLY A 199 7.90 -24.40 33.45
C GLY A 199 8.74 -25.68 33.40
N THR A 200 8.24 -26.75 34.00
CA THR A 200 8.88 -28.07 33.97
C THR A 200 8.84 -28.66 32.54
N GLY A 201 9.95 -29.24 32.07
CA GLY A 201 10.30 -29.27 30.65
C GLY A 201 9.32 -29.85 29.61
N ASP A 202 8.36 -30.70 30.00
CA ASP A 202 7.43 -31.40 29.10
C ASP A 202 6.02 -30.76 29.03
N THR A 203 5.80 -29.67 29.76
CA THR A 203 4.48 -29.05 29.93
C THR A 203 4.23 -27.84 29.04
N GLU A 204 5.28 -27.20 28.52
CA GLU A 204 5.24 -25.88 27.87
C GLU A 204 4.53 -25.82 26.49
N GLY A 205 3.88 -26.89 26.04
CA GLY A 205 3.25 -26.94 24.71
C GLY A 205 1.88 -26.25 24.68
N LEU A 206 1.65 -25.35 23.71
CA LEU A 206 0.32 -24.72 23.50
C LEU A 206 -0.79 -25.75 23.24
N TYR A 207 -0.46 -26.94 22.72
CA TYR A 207 -1.44 -28.02 22.56
C TYR A 207 -2.02 -28.52 23.90
N LYS A 208 -1.30 -28.30 25.02
CA LYS A 208 -1.71 -28.59 26.41
C LYS A 208 -2.32 -27.38 27.15
N MET A 209 -2.65 -26.28 26.45
CA MET A 209 -3.13 -25.03 27.09
C MET A 209 -4.44 -25.16 27.89
N ASN A 210 -5.22 -26.22 27.63
CA ASN A 210 -6.52 -26.47 28.25
C ASN A 210 -6.47 -27.49 29.41
N ASP A 211 -5.34 -28.18 29.63
CA ASP A 211 -5.21 -29.21 30.67
C ASP A 211 -5.01 -28.62 32.07
N VAL A 212 -6.05 -28.61 32.90
CA VAL A 212 -6.06 -27.89 34.18
C VAL A 212 -5.01 -28.40 35.18
N ASN A 213 -4.50 -29.63 35.01
CA ASN A 213 -3.57 -30.27 35.94
C ASN A 213 -2.08 -29.98 35.65
N ILE A 214 -1.79 -29.14 34.65
CA ILE A 214 -0.44 -28.92 34.14
C ILE A 214 0.04 -27.49 34.41
N ASN A 215 1.14 -27.35 35.17
CA ASN A 215 1.88 -26.09 35.30
C ASN A 215 2.71 -25.85 34.01
N ARG A 216 2.41 -24.77 33.28
CA ARG A 216 3.04 -24.43 31.99
C ARG A 216 4.18 -23.42 32.08
N GLY A 217 4.56 -23.01 33.29
CA GLY A 217 5.46 -21.89 33.53
C GLY A 217 4.74 -20.53 33.47
N ASN A 218 5.32 -19.54 34.16
CA ASN A 218 4.65 -18.27 34.43
C ASN A 218 4.24 -17.52 33.15
N PHE A 219 5.05 -17.59 32.08
CA PHE A 219 4.73 -16.87 30.84
C PHE A 219 3.43 -17.34 30.19
N LEU A 220 3.17 -18.66 30.14
CA LEU A 220 1.96 -19.19 29.50
C LEU A 220 0.71 -18.98 30.36
N GLU A 221 0.82 -19.08 31.70
CA GLU A 221 -0.31 -18.77 32.58
C GLU A 221 -0.65 -17.27 32.59
N LEU A 222 0.34 -16.37 32.63
CA LEU A 222 0.12 -14.93 32.48
C LEU A 222 -0.52 -14.59 31.13
N LEU A 223 -0.06 -15.21 30.04
CA LEU A 223 -0.65 -15.01 28.71
C LEU A 223 -2.12 -15.44 28.65
N LYS A 224 -2.47 -16.58 29.26
CA LYS A 224 -3.85 -17.07 29.38
C LYS A 224 -4.71 -16.08 30.17
N PHE A 225 -4.22 -15.67 31.33
CA PHE A 225 -4.86 -14.68 32.22
C PHE A 225 -5.04 -13.30 31.55
N THR A 226 -4.14 -12.88 30.67
CA THR A 226 -4.32 -11.66 29.87
C THR A 226 -5.36 -11.86 28.77
N ALA A 227 -5.36 -13.00 28.08
CA ALA A 227 -6.34 -13.34 27.04
C ALA A 227 -7.79 -13.41 27.58
N GLU A 228 -7.99 -13.74 28.86
CA GLU A 228 -9.29 -13.70 29.53
C GLU A 228 -9.94 -12.31 29.59
N ARG A 229 -9.18 -11.22 29.37
CA ARG A 229 -9.70 -9.84 29.30
C ARG A 229 -9.52 -9.17 27.93
N ASP A 230 -8.83 -9.82 27.01
CA ASP A 230 -8.44 -9.28 25.71
C ASP A 230 -8.96 -10.17 24.58
N ALA A 231 -10.00 -9.71 23.88
CA ALA A 231 -10.65 -10.49 22.82
C ALA A 231 -9.73 -10.74 21.61
N ILE A 232 -8.85 -9.79 21.27
CA ILE A 232 -7.91 -9.90 20.15
C ILE A 232 -6.83 -10.93 20.50
N LEU A 233 -6.27 -10.84 21.71
CA LEU A 233 -5.29 -11.80 22.21
C LEU A 233 -5.88 -13.21 22.36
N ARG A 234 -7.14 -13.33 22.80
CA ARG A 234 -7.85 -14.62 22.90
C ARG A 234 -8.01 -15.28 21.55
N GLN A 235 -8.59 -14.57 20.57
CA GLN A 235 -8.74 -15.08 19.21
C GLN A 235 -7.38 -15.49 18.62
N TYR A 236 -6.32 -14.73 18.88
CA TYR A 236 -4.97 -15.09 18.46
C TYR A 236 -4.46 -16.37 19.13
N LEU A 237 -4.63 -16.47 20.45
CA LEU A 237 -4.18 -17.60 21.26
C LEU A 237 -4.92 -18.89 20.89
N ASP A 238 -6.24 -18.85 20.69
CA ASP A 238 -7.05 -20.00 20.26
C ASP A 238 -6.57 -20.55 18.91
N ASN A 239 -6.31 -19.65 17.94
CA ASN A 239 -5.73 -20.02 16.64
C ASN A 239 -4.34 -20.65 16.78
N ALA A 240 -3.51 -20.17 17.71
CA ALA A 240 -2.19 -20.74 18.00
C ALA A 240 -2.30 -22.12 18.68
N ILE A 241 -3.25 -22.32 19.60
CA ILE A 241 -3.55 -23.61 20.24
C ILE A 241 -3.99 -24.64 19.19
N LEU A 242 -4.95 -24.28 18.32
CA LEU A 242 -5.43 -25.15 17.23
C LEU A 242 -4.28 -25.54 16.28
N SER A 243 -3.43 -24.57 15.92
CA SER A 243 -2.25 -24.80 15.09
C SER A 243 -1.23 -25.74 15.76
N SER A 244 -1.03 -25.59 17.08
CA SER A 244 -0.15 -26.47 17.87
C SER A 244 -0.70 -27.89 17.97
N LYS A 245 -2.01 -28.06 18.21
CA LYS A 245 -2.69 -29.37 18.23
C LYS A 245 -2.57 -30.09 16.88
N LYS A 246 -2.87 -29.41 15.77
CA LYS A 246 -2.72 -29.96 14.41
C LYS A 246 -1.27 -30.38 14.10
N ARG A 247 -0.29 -29.59 14.54
CA ARG A 247 1.13 -29.93 14.40
C ARG A 247 1.51 -31.16 15.23
N LYS A 248 1.05 -31.28 16.47
CA LYS A 248 1.31 -32.42 17.34
C LYS A 248 0.76 -33.72 16.73
N LEU A 249 -0.51 -33.73 16.30
CA LEU A 249 -1.14 -34.86 15.61
C LEU A 249 -0.35 -35.31 14.37
N ASN A 250 0.06 -34.36 13.51
CA ASN A 250 0.87 -34.66 12.32
C ASN A 250 2.26 -35.25 12.63
N MET A 251 2.81 -34.98 13.82
CA MET A 251 4.11 -35.50 14.24
C MET A 251 3.97 -36.93 14.78
N ASP A 252 2.95 -37.14 15.61
CA ASP A 252 2.64 -38.44 16.20
C ASP A 252 2.27 -39.47 15.11
N GLN A 253 1.48 -39.06 14.12
CA GLN A 253 1.17 -39.89 12.93
C GLN A 253 2.39 -40.26 12.07
N ARG A 254 3.47 -39.47 12.11
CA ARG A 254 4.64 -39.66 11.23
C ARG A 254 5.75 -40.49 11.87
N GLN A 255 5.62 -40.87 13.15
CA GLN A 255 6.64 -41.59 13.94
C GLN A 255 8.06 -40.98 13.84
N LYS A 256 8.17 -39.69 13.49
CA LYS A 256 9.47 -39.03 13.35
C LYS A 256 9.96 -38.57 14.72
N ASN A 257 11.01 -39.22 15.21
CA ASN A 257 11.85 -38.73 16.31
C ASN A 257 12.61 -37.46 15.90
N SER A 258 11.90 -36.37 15.62
CA SER A 258 12.53 -35.07 15.39
C SER A 258 13.06 -34.55 16.74
N LYS A 259 14.38 -34.60 16.92
CA LYS A 259 15.03 -34.00 18.08
C LYS A 259 14.89 -32.47 18.00
N GLY A 260 13.91 -31.92 18.73
CA GLY A 260 13.73 -30.48 18.90
C GLY A 260 12.31 -30.05 19.29
N ARG A 261 12.21 -29.09 20.23
CA ARG A 261 10.94 -28.44 20.68
C ARG A 261 10.24 -27.57 19.62
N GLY A 262 10.61 -27.72 18.34
CA GLY A 262 10.32 -26.77 17.26
C GLY A 262 8.82 -26.57 17.00
N SER A 263 8.33 -25.37 17.32
CA SER A 263 7.01 -24.86 16.92
C SER A 263 5.76 -25.42 17.63
N LEU A 264 5.89 -26.07 18.80
CA LEU A 264 4.73 -26.37 19.66
C LEU A 264 4.37 -25.24 20.65
N VAL A 265 5.22 -24.21 20.75
CA VAL A 265 5.11 -23.07 21.70
C VAL A 265 5.11 -21.70 20.99
N THR A 266 5.18 -21.68 19.66
CA THR A 266 5.54 -20.46 18.91
C THR A 266 4.35 -19.53 18.68
N LEU A 267 4.18 -18.56 19.58
CA LEU A 267 3.22 -17.46 19.48
C LEU A 267 3.60 -16.40 18.43
N VAL A 268 4.88 -16.22 18.14
CA VAL A 268 5.36 -15.21 17.20
C VAL A 268 6.32 -15.88 16.22
N SER A 269 6.18 -15.65 14.91
CA SER A 269 7.01 -16.31 13.90
C SER A 269 8.50 -16.02 14.11
N LYS A 270 9.36 -17.02 13.83
CA LYS A 270 10.83 -16.88 13.96
C LYS A 270 11.37 -15.63 13.25
N THR A 271 10.83 -15.31 12.07
CA THR A 271 11.21 -14.13 11.29
C THR A 271 10.86 -12.81 11.99
N THR A 272 9.71 -12.74 12.68
CA THR A 272 9.32 -11.55 13.46
C THR A 272 10.14 -11.44 14.74
N VAL A 273 10.42 -12.57 15.42
CA VAL A 273 11.30 -12.60 16.59
C VAL A 273 12.71 -12.12 16.24
N ASN A 274 13.29 -12.59 15.14
CA ASN A 274 14.61 -12.14 14.69
C ASN A 274 14.64 -10.63 14.43
N LYS A 275 13.67 -10.08 13.69
CA LYS A 275 13.57 -8.63 13.43
C LYS A 275 13.44 -7.79 14.71
N VAL A 276 12.72 -8.31 15.71
CA VAL A 276 12.61 -7.69 17.04
C VAL A 276 13.97 -7.69 17.75
N ILE A 277 14.68 -8.83 17.75
CA ILE A 277 16.01 -8.95 18.36
C ILE A 277 17.01 -8.01 17.67
N GLU A 278 17.01 -7.96 16.35
CA GLU A 278 17.86 -7.07 15.54
C GLU A 278 17.63 -5.59 15.91
N GLY A 279 16.36 -5.14 15.97
CA GLY A 279 16.02 -3.77 16.35
C GLY A 279 16.35 -3.40 17.81
N ILE A 280 16.18 -4.33 18.75
CA ILE A 280 16.62 -4.15 20.14
C ILE A 280 18.16 -4.03 20.20
N LEU A 281 18.87 -4.91 19.50
CA LEU A 281 20.33 -4.95 19.45
C LEU A 281 20.92 -3.69 18.79
N GLU A 282 20.30 -3.16 17.73
CA GLU A 282 20.69 -1.89 17.12
C GLU A 282 20.48 -0.71 18.09
N THR A 283 19.34 -0.69 18.78
CA THR A 283 19.02 0.35 19.78
C THR A 283 20.01 0.33 20.95
N MET A 284 20.31 -0.86 21.49
CA MET A 284 21.30 -1.05 22.56
C MET A 284 22.70 -0.63 22.11
N ARG A 285 23.14 -1.06 20.91
CA ARG A 285 24.45 -0.67 20.36
C ARG A 285 24.59 0.83 20.11
N LYS A 286 23.49 1.50 19.73
CA LYS A 286 23.48 2.96 19.59
C LYS A 286 23.67 3.62 20.96
N HIS A 287 22.91 3.19 21.97
CA HIS A 287 23.01 3.77 23.31
C HIS A 287 24.39 3.54 23.94
N ILE A 288 24.93 2.32 23.87
CA ILE A 288 26.29 2.00 24.33
C ILE A 288 27.33 2.86 23.59
N ARG A 289 27.17 3.11 22.29
CA ARG A 289 28.09 4.00 21.54
C ARG A 289 28.03 5.44 22.04
N GLU A 290 26.84 5.94 22.35
CA GLU A 290 26.62 7.28 22.91
C GLU A 290 27.23 7.41 24.32
N GLU A 291 27.13 6.37 25.15
CA GLU A 291 27.73 6.33 26.49
C GLU A 291 29.27 6.16 26.46
N MET A 292 29.80 5.32 25.57
CA MET A 292 31.23 5.00 25.53
C MET A 292 32.11 6.17 25.04
N GLY A 293 31.66 6.95 24.05
CA GLY A 293 32.42 8.08 23.50
C GLY A 293 33.87 7.72 23.13
N ASP A 294 34.82 8.60 23.46
CA ASP A 294 36.28 8.39 23.29
C ASP A 294 36.96 7.85 24.56
N GLN A 295 36.25 7.07 25.39
CA GLN A 295 36.81 6.55 26.64
C GLN A 295 37.82 5.40 26.41
N HIS A 296 38.80 5.29 27.30
CA HIS A 296 39.72 4.15 27.32
C HIS A 296 39.02 2.91 27.89
N PHE A 297 39.10 1.78 27.19
CA PHE A 297 38.47 0.52 27.59
C PHE A 297 39.48 -0.63 27.64
N SER A 298 39.23 -1.59 28.52
CA SER A 298 39.87 -2.91 28.52
C SER A 298 38.89 -3.95 27.98
N ILE A 299 39.41 -4.99 27.31
CA ILE A 299 38.62 -6.10 26.80
C ILE A 299 39.12 -7.36 27.49
N GLN A 300 38.24 -8.03 28.24
CA GLN A 300 38.51 -9.35 28.79
C GLN A 300 37.99 -10.41 27.82
N PHE A 301 38.85 -11.35 27.44
CA PHE A 301 38.47 -12.51 26.63
C PHE A 301 38.35 -13.72 27.55
N ASP A 302 37.16 -14.33 27.60
CA ASP A 302 36.90 -15.58 28.32
C ASP A 302 36.65 -16.69 27.30
N SER A 303 37.20 -17.88 27.56
CA SER A 303 37.24 -19.00 26.62
C SER A 303 37.07 -20.33 27.35
N THR A 304 35.85 -20.87 27.31
CA THR A 304 35.52 -22.20 27.83
C THR A 304 35.72 -23.26 26.75
N GLN A 305 36.31 -24.40 27.12
CA GLN A 305 36.44 -25.56 26.23
C GLN A 305 35.19 -26.43 26.35
N ASP A 306 34.46 -26.64 25.25
CA ASP A 306 33.33 -27.59 25.23
C ASP A 306 33.85 -29.02 25.39
N ILE A 307 33.51 -29.66 26.51
CA ILE A 307 33.80 -31.07 26.77
C ILE A 307 32.67 -31.89 26.13
N GLY A 308 32.95 -32.46 24.96
CA GLY A 308 32.02 -33.30 24.18
C GLY A 308 31.92 -34.74 24.65
#